data_AF-A0A7J4CTF0-F1
#
_entry.id   AF-A0A7J4CTF0-F1
#
_cell.length_a   1.000
_cell.length_b   1.000
_cell.length_c   1.000
_cell.angle_alpha   90.00
_cell.angle_beta   90.00
_cell.angle_gamma   90.00
#
_symmetry.space_group_name_H-M   'P 1'
#
loop_
_entity.id
_entity.type
_entity.pdbx_description
1 polymer ?
#
loop_
_entity_poly.entity_id
_entity_poly.type
_entity_poly.pdbx_seq_one_letter_code
_entity_poly.pdbx_strand_id
1 'polypeptide(L)'
;MAPEERMAHATSQAFLDSVAELPLSDKQRDWYNVDVKTVLGSTRIVKHEVNQDNGDALVFLKSSLMYCNPNEGRLQHFPRNLVHCFIDDFRMRRNKNKINKNLIFRGELFSVTPHDEQLCWILECKKEAEVPPAQKTVAGWMSWLND
;
A
#
# COMPACT_ATOMS: atom_id res chain seq x y z
N MET A 1 29.97 0.73 1.30
CA MET A 1 28.59 1.23 1.43
C MET A 1 28.51 2.27 2.51
N ALA A 2 28.04 3.45 2.12
CA ALA A 2 27.67 4.52 3.04
C ALA A 2 26.50 4.09 3.95
N PRO A 3 26.31 4.73 5.13
CA PRO A 3 25.23 4.37 6.05
C PRO A 3 23.84 4.40 5.41
N GLU A 4 23.56 5.38 4.55
CA GLU A 4 22.27 5.51 3.86
C GLU A 4 22.00 4.35 2.89
N GLU A 5 23.02 3.90 2.16
CA GLU A 5 22.92 2.75 1.24
C GLU A 5 22.62 1.45 2.00
N ARG A 6 23.21 1.27 3.19
CA ARG A 6 22.91 0.12 4.05
C ARG A 6 21.47 0.12 4.53
N MET A 7 20.95 1.29 4.91
CA MET A 7 19.56 1.43 5.33
C MET A 7 18.61 1.17 4.17
N ALA A 8 18.88 1.73 2.98
CA ALA A 8 18.09 1.47 1.79
C ALA A 8 18.03 -0.02 1.46
N HIS A 9 19.19 -0.69 1.44
CA HIS A 9 19.28 -2.14 1.21
C HIS A 9 18.50 -2.94 2.26
N ALA A 10 18.62 -2.62 3.55
CA ALA A 10 17.89 -3.30 4.61
C ALA A 10 16.37 -3.16 4.46
N THR A 11 15.89 -1.95 4.15
CA THR A 11 14.45 -1.70 3.97
C THR A 11 13.90 -2.36 2.70
N SER A 12 14.68 -2.38 1.62
CA SER A 12 14.33 -3.11 0.40
C SER A 12 14.29 -4.62 0.63
N GLN A 13 15.21 -5.17 1.41
CA GLN A 13 15.21 -6.60 1.71
C GLN A 13 13.99 -6.98 2.57
N ALA A 14 13.67 -6.19 3.60
CA ALA A 14 12.47 -6.42 4.42
C ALA A 14 11.17 -6.42 3.60
N PHE A 15 11.09 -5.56 2.57
CA PHE A 15 9.98 -5.56 1.62
C PHE A 15 9.94 -6.87 0.80
N LEU A 16 11.06 -7.27 0.20
CA LEU A 16 11.13 -8.51 -0.60
C LEU A 16 10.85 -9.77 0.23
N ASP A 17 11.26 -9.78 1.50
CA ASP A 17 10.95 -10.87 2.43
C ASP A 17 9.43 -10.98 2.64
N SER A 18 8.73 -9.85 2.83
CA SER A 18 7.26 -9.86 2.93
C SER A 18 6.57 -10.30 1.64
N VAL A 19 7.14 -9.98 0.47
CA VAL A 19 6.64 -10.44 -0.83
C VAL A 19 6.86 -11.95 -1.01
N ALA A 20 7.96 -12.51 -0.51
CA ALA A 20 8.29 -13.92 -0.66
C ALA A 20 7.28 -14.86 0.03
N GLU A 21 6.61 -14.37 1.08
CA GLU A 21 5.55 -15.06 1.82
C GLU A 21 4.22 -15.12 1.05
N LEU A 22 4.06 -14.33 -0.01
CA LEU A 22 2.84 -14.27 -0.80
C LEU A 22 2.70 -15.50 -1.72
N PRO A 23 1.47 -15.95 -2.02
CA PRO A 23 1.20 -17.07 -2.93
C PRO A 23 1.38 -16.68 -4.42
N LEU A 24 2.56 -16.17 -4.77
CA LEU A 24 2.91 -15.72 -6.11
C LEU A 24 3.41 -16.86 -7.00
N SER A 25 3.10 -16.78 -8.30
CA SER A 25 3.74 -17.59 -9.34
C SER A 25 5.23 -17.22 -9.52
N ASP A 26 6.02 -18.11 -10.12
CA ASP A 26 7.46 -17.88 -10.34
C ASP A 26 7.72 -16.60 -11.13
N LYS A 27 6.93 -16.34 -12.19
CA LYS A 27 7.03 -15.11 -12.99
C LYS A 27 6.81 -13.84 -12.16
N GLN A 28 5.86 -13.88 -11.22
CA GLN A 28 5.57 -12.74 -10.34
C GLN A 28 6.66 -12.54 -9.29
N ARG A 29 7.23 -13.64 -8.76
CA ARG A 29 8.37 -13.58 -7.85
C ARG A 29 9.60 -13.01 -8.55
N ASP A 30 9.88 -13.45 -9.77
CA ASP A 30 10.98 -12.92 -10.57
C ASP A 30 10.79 -11.43 -10.85
N TRP A 31 9.57 -11.02 -11.20
CA TRP A 31 9.24 -9.62 -11.42
C TRP A 31 9.53 -8.74 -10.19
N TYR A 32 9.16 -9.18 -8.98
CA TYR A 32 9.51 -8.46 -7.76
C TYR A 32 11.02 -8.44 -7.49
N ASN A 33 11.68 -9.59 -7.62
CA ASN A 33 13.10 -9.74 -7.27
C ASN A 33 14.06 -9.10 -8.27
N VAL A 34 13.64 -8.95 -9.53
CA VAL A 34 14.44 -8.38 -10.62
C VAL A 34 13.95 -6.99 -10.96
N ASP A 35 12.74 -6.85 -11.48
CA ASP A 35 12.24 -5.58 -12.03
C ASP A 35 11.96 -4.56 -10.93
N VAL A 36 11.12 -4.91 -9.94
CA VAL A 36 10.75 -3.98 -8.86
C VAL A 36 11.96 -3.59 -8.02
N LYS A 37 12.83 -4.56 -7.68
CA LYS A 37 14.09 -4.31 -6.98
C LYS A 37 15.01 -3.35 -7.74
N THR A 38 15.11 -3.52 -9.07
CA THR A 38 15.95 -2.64 -9.91
C THR A 38 15.39 -1.22 -9.94
N VAL A 39 14.07 -1.05 -10.03
CA VAL A 39 13.41 0.27 -10.01
C VAL A 39 13.57 0.95 -8.65
N LEU A 40 13.46 0.20 -7.55
CA LEU A 40 13.69 0.74 -6.20
C LEU A 40 15.15 1.19 -6.01
N GLY A 41 16.12 0.49 -6.59
CA GLY A 41 17.52 0.86 -6.56
C GLY A 41 18.04 1.10 -5.14
N SER A 42 18.60 2.29 -4.90
CA SER A 42 19.07 2.74 -3.58
C SER A 42 18.03 3.56 -2.80
N THR A 43 16.76 3.52 -3.22
CA THR A 43 15.70 4.27 -2.55
C THR A 43 15.37 3.64 -1.20
N ARG A 44 15.38 4.46 -0.15
CA ARG A 44 14.98 4.02 1.18
C ARG A 44 13.45 3.88 1.26
N ILE A 45 12.99 2.68 1.61
CA ILE A 45 11.58 2.42 1.90
C ILE A 45 11.32 2.86 3.34
N VAL A 46 10.29 3.69 3.53
CA VAL A 46 9.84 4.14 4.86
C VAL A 46 9.00 3.05 5.51
N LYS A 47 8.07 2.46 4.74
CA LYS A 47 7.26 1.31 5.11
C LYS A 47 6.69 0.66 3.83
N HIS A 48 6.17 -0.54 3.95
CA HIS A 48 5.49 -1.24 2.87
C HIS A 48 4.26 -1.98 3.37
N GLU A 49 3.32 -2.21 2.47
CA GLU A 49 2.14 -3.05 2.68
C GLU A 49 2.02 -4.03 1.52
N VAL A 50 1.56 -5.24 1.80
CA VAL A 50 1.32 -6.29 0.79
C VAL A 50 -0.09 -6.82 0.95
N ASN A 51 -0.77 -7.04 -0.17
CA ASN A 51 -2.06 -7.67 -0.22
C ASN A 51 -1.87 -9.18 -0.41
N GLN A 52 -2.27 -9.95 0.59
CA GLN A 52 -2.11 -11.40 0.62
C GLN A 52 -2.97 -12.13 -0.43
N ASP A 53 -4.06 -11.51 -0.88
CA ASP A 53 -5.03 -12.14 -1.78
C ASP A 53 -4.60 -12.05 -3.25
N ASN A 54 -4.02 -10.92 -3.66
CA ASN A 54 -3.71 -10.65 -5.07
C ASN A 54 -2.23 -10.37 -5.36
N GLY A 55 -1.39 -10.25 -4.32
CA GLY A 55 0.03 -10.01 -4.47
C GLY A 55 0.42 -8.55 -4.69
N ASP A 56 -0.55 -7.62 -4.71
CA ASP A 56 -0.26 -6.20 -4.87
C ASP A 56 0.54 -5.68 -3.68
N ALA A 57 1.38 -4.68 -3.92
CA ALA A 57 2.15 -4.05 -2.87
C ALA A 57 2.10 -2.52 -2.96
N LEU A 58 2.19 -1.90 -1.79
CA LEU A 58 2.26 -0.46 -1.64
C LEU A 58 3.55 -0.10 -0.88
N VAL A 59 4.45 0.59 -1.54
CA VAL A 59 5.77 0.96 -1.02
C VAL A 59 5.80 2.46 -0.76
N PHE A 60 5.92 2.83 0.51
CA PHE A 60 5.95 4.23 0.94
C PHE A 60 7.39 4.72 0.97
N LEU A 61 7.67 5.76 0.18
CA LEU A 61 8.97 6.42 0.08
C LEU A 61 8.93 7.76 0.82
N LYS A 62 10.06 8.48 0.88
CA LYS A 62 10.15 9.76 1.60
C LYS A 62 9.19 10.83 1.08
N SER A 63 8.91 10.87 -0.22
CA SER A 63 8.10 11.93 -0.85
C SER A 63 7.09 11.41 -1.86
N SER A 64 6.91 10.09 -1.93
CA SER A 64 6.06 9.44 -2.91
C SER A 64 5.68 8.03 -2.50
N LEU A 65 4.71 7.48 -3.21
CA LEU A 65 4.14 6.17 -3.00
C LEU A 65 4.31 5.37 -4.29
N MET A 66 4.75 4.13 -4.20
CA MET A 66 4.84 3.24 -5.35
C MET A 66 3.84 2.10 -5.18
N TYR A 67 2.99 1.89 -6.17
CA TYR A 67 2.07 0.76 -6.23
C TYR A 67 2.62 -0.28 -7.22
N CYS A 68 2.63 -1.53 -6.79
CA CYS A 68 3.12 -2.67 -7.56
C CYS A 68 1.97 -3.64 -7.77
N ASN A 69 1.63 -3.93 -9.02
CA ASN A 69 0.66 -4.96 -9.38
C ASN A 69 1.37 -6.07 -10.17
N PRO A 70 1.64 -7.23 -9.55
CA PRO A 70 2.39 -8.31 -10.20
C PRO A 70 1.55 -9.07 -11.24
N ASN A 71 0.22 -8.96 -11.19
CA ASN A 71 -0.67 -9.63 -12.15
C ASN A 71 -0.58 -8.95 -13.53
N GLU A 72 -0.47 -7.62 -13.54
CA GLU A 72 -0.33 -6.82 -14.76
C GLU A 72 1.13 -6.46 -15.06
N GLY A 73 2.07 -6.72 -14.14
CA GLY A 73 3.45 -6.26 -14.24
C GLY A 73 3.56 -4.73 -14.17
N ARG A 74 2.62 -4.07 -13.48
CA ARG A 74 2.48 -2.61 -13.46
C ARG A 74 3.19 -2.01 -12.24
N LEU A 75 3.99 -0.98 -12.47
CA LEU A 75 4.58 -0.12 -11.45
C LEU A 75 4.08 1.30 -11.65
N GLN A 76 3.52 1.88 -10.59
CA GLN A 76 2.99 3.24 -10.64
C GLN A 76 3.55 4.04 -9.48
N HIS A 77 3.94 5.28 -9.76
CA HIS A 77 4.53 6.19 -8.78
C HIS A 77 3.66 7.42 -8.60
N PHE A 78 3.27 7.70 -7.37
CA PHE A 78 2.40 8.80 -6.99
C PHE A 78 3.16 9.77 -6.05
N PRO A 79 3.36 11.04 -6.44
CA PRO A 79 3.86 12.07 -5.53
C PRO A 79 2.99 12.17 -4.27
N ARG A 80 3.61 12.29 -3.09
CA ARG A 80 2.88 12.33 -1.80
C ARG A 80 1.78 13.38 -1.77
N ASN A 81 2.04 14.56 -2.34
CA ASN A 81 1.10 15.67 -2.40
C ASN A 81 -0.11 15.45 -3.32
N LEU A 82 -0.13 14.37 -4.10
CA LEU A 82 -1.26 13.96 -4.95
C LEU A 82 -1.99 12.73 -4.40
N VAL A 83 -1.58 12.21 -3.25
CA VAL A 83 -2.23 11.08 -2.60
C VAL A 83 -3.23 11.62 -1.58
N HIS A 84 -4.48 11.20 -1.72
CA HIS A 84 -5.58 11.48 -0.82
C HIS A 84 -5.82 10.29 0.11
N CYS A 85 -6.21 10.57 1.35
CA CYS A 85 -6.65 9.55 2.30
C CYS A 85 -8.08 9.83 2.74
N PHE A 86 -8.97 8.87 2.52
CA PHE A 86 -10.36 8.92 2.95
C PHE A 86 -10.60 7.90 4.07
N ILE A 87 -11.36 8.32 5.09
CA ILE A 87 -11.66 7.48 6.26
C ILE A 87 -13.15 7.58 6.53
N ASP A 88 -13.84 6.46 6.44
CA ASP A 88 -15.26 6.34 6.68
C ASP A 88 -15.54 5.36 7.81
N ASP A 89 -16.09 5.88 8.91
CA ASP A 89 -16.65 5.07 9.99
C ASP A 89 -18.18 4.99 9.83
N PHE A 90 -18.64 3.85 9.32
CA PHE A 90 -20.06 3.64 9.02
C PHE A 90 -20.88 3.37 10.28
N ARG A 91 -20.25 3.06 11.43
CA ARG A 91 -20.94 2.84 12.71
C ARG A 91 -21.64 4.09 13.21
N MET A 92 -21.14 5.26 12.83
CA MET A 92 -21.69 6.57 13.20
C MET A 92 -22.87 7.00 12.33
N ARG A 93 -23.12 6.34 11.19
CA ARG A 93 -24.15 6.75 10.24
C ARG A 93 -25.53 6.27 10.70
N ARG A 94 -26.44 7.21 10.96
CA ARG A 94 -27.84 6.94 11.39
C ARG A 94 -28.65 6.16 10.33
N ASN A 95 -28.33 6.32 9.05
CA ASN A 95 -28.90 5.55 7.95
C ASN A 95 -27.86 4.54 7.44
N LYS A 96 -28.04 3.26 7.79
CA LYS A 96 -27.31 2.15 7.17
C LYS A 96 -27.75 2.06 5.70
N ASN A 97 -27.18 2.89 4.83
CA ASN A 97 -27.40 2.78 3.39
C ASN A 97 -27.06 1.34 2.98
N LYS A 98 -28.07 0.63 2.45
CA LYS A 98 -28.09 -0.82 2.18
C LYS A 98 -27.06 -1.30 1.15
N ILE A 99 -26.18 -0.43 0.67
CA ILE A 99 -25.24 -0.72 -0.43
C ILE A 99 -24.14 -1.69 0.04
N ASN A 100 -23.69 -1.59 1.30
CA ASN A 100 -22.74 -2.54 1.90
C ASN A 100 -23.18 -2.89 3.33
N LYS A 101 -24.19 -3.76 3.48
CA LYS A 101 -24.87 -4.06 4.75
C LYS A 101 -23.94 -4.45 5.93
N ASN A 102 -22.71 -4.87 5.64
CA ASN A 102 -21.79 -5.38 6.64
C ASN A 102 -20.49 -4.57 6.75
N LEU A 103 -20.28 -3.53 5.94
CA LEU A 103 -19.08 -2.69 6.04
C LEU A 103 -19.25 -1.72 7.21
N ILE A 104 -18.31 -1.71 8.14
CA ILE A 104 -18.37 -0.86 9.34
C ILE A 104 -17.26 0.19 9.39
N PHE A 105 -16.15 -0.04 8.69
CA PHE A 105 -15.04 0.90 8.59
C PHE A 105 -14.35 0.74 7.23
N ARG A 106 -13.94 1.85 6.62
CA ARG A 106 -13.12 1.88 5.40
C ARG A 106 -12.04 2.96 5.52
N GLY A 107 -10.81 2.57 5.24
CA GLY A 107 -9.74 3.49 4.88
C GLY A 107 -9.42 3.34 3.41
N GLU A 108 -9.09 4.43 2.73
CA GLU A 108 -8.73 4.42 1.33
C GLU A 108 -7.61 5.42 1.04
N LEU A 109 -6.55 4.95 0.36
CA LEU A 109 -5.59 5.81 -0.31
C LEU A 109 -5.93 5.88 -1.79
N PHE A 110 -6.02 7.11 -2.28
CA PHE A 110 -6.50 7.41 -3.63
C PHE A 110 -5.63 8.43 -4.32
N SER A 111 -5.36 8.24 -5.60
CA SER A 111 -4.70 9.24 -6.45
C SER A 111 -5.13 9.03 -7.89
N VAL A 112 -5.24 10.11 -8.66
CA VAL A 112 -5.57 10.06 -10.09
C VAL A 112 -4.42 10.65 -10.88
N THR A 113 -3.95 9.93 -11.89
CA THR A 113 -3.00 10.43 -12.87
C THR A 113 -3.63 10.49 -14.26
N PRO A 114 -3.09 11.30 -15.18
CA PRO A 114 -3.55 11.32 -16.57
C PRO A 114 -3.40 9.92 -17.21
N HIS A 115 -4.33 9.54 -18.11
CA HIS A 115 -4.40 8.23 -18.80
C HIS A 115 -5.02 7.06 -18.00
N ASP A 116 -6.09 7.31 -17.24
CA ASP A 116 -6.88 6.29 -16.52
C ASP A 116 -6.11 5.49 -15.46
N GLU A 117 -4.95 6.00 -15.06
CA GLU A 117 -4.16 5.43 -13.99
C GLU A 117 -4.64 5.98 -12.64
N GLN A 118 -5.01 5.07 -11.74
CA GLN A 118 -5.52 5.43 -10.42
C GLN A 118 -4.90 4.54 -9.37
N LEU A 119 -4.43 5.15 -8.29
CA LEU A 119 -4.21 4.45 -7.04
C LEU A 119 -5.56 4.26 -6.37
N CYS A 120 -5.90 3.03 -6.01
CA CYS A 120 -7.04 2.71 -5.17
C CYS A 120 -6.66 1.60 -4.20
N TRP A 121 -6.09 1.99 -3.05
CA TRP A 121 -5.72 1.06 -1.99
C TRP A 121 -6.74 1.12 -0.86
N ILE A 122 -7.50 0.05 -0.70
CA ILE A 122 -8.67 0.01 0.18
C ILE A 122 -8.42 -0.97 1.33
N LEU A 123 -8.71 -0.51 2.55
CA LEU A 123 -8.79 -1.34 3.73
C LEU A 123 -10.23 -1.29 4.26
N GLU A 124 -10.90 -2.43 4.30
CA GLU A 124 -12.28 -2.57 4.76
C GLU A 124 -12.39 -3.49 5.97
N CYS A 125 -13.28 -3.14 6.89
CA CYS A 125 -13.62 -3.98 8.04
C CYS A 125 -15.11 -4.30 8.07
N LYS A 126 -15.43 -5.55 8.39
CA LYS A 126 -16.81 -6.02 8.57
C LYS A 126 -17.13 -6.39 10.02
N LYS A 127 -16.11 -6.52 10.87
CA LYS A 127 -16.27 -6.87 12.29
C LYS A 127 -15.63 -5.82 13.18
N GLU A 128 -16.27 -5.51 14.30
CA GLU A 128 -15.79 -4.49 15.26
C GLU A 128 -14.35 -4.74 15.73
N ALA A 129 -13.98 -6.01 15.90
CA ALA A 129 -12.63 -6.40 16.31
C ALA A 129 -11.53 -6.05 15.28
N GLU A 130 -11.88 -5.88 14.01
CA GLU A 130 -10.94 -5.52 12.93
C GLU A 130 -10.67 -4.00 12.90
N VAL A 131 -11.55 -3.20 13.51
CA VAL A 131 -11.49 -1.73 13.42
C VAL A 131 -10.28 -1.13 14.13
N PRO A 132 -9.90 -1.53 15.37
CA PRO A 132 -8.73 -0.93 16.02
C PRO A 132 -7.41 -1.16 15.26
N PRO A 133 -7.10 -2.39 14.76
CA PRO A 133 -5.95 -2.59 13.87
C PRO A 133 -6.02 -1.74 12.60
N ALA A 134 -7.19 -1.67 11.96
CA ALA A 134 -7.40 -0.86 10.77
C ALA A 134 -7.14 0.63 11.00
N GLN A 135 -7.65 1.18 12.10
CA GLN A 135 -7.41 2.57 12.50
C GLN A 135 -5.92 2.84 12.73
N LYS A 136 -5.17 1.88 13.29
CA LYS A 136 -3.72 1.99 13.43
C LYS A 136 -3.02 2.07 12.07
N THR A 137 -3.41 1.23 11.12
CA THR A 137 -2.87 1.25 9.75
C THR A 137 -3.15 2.60 9.08
N VAL A 138 -4.41 3.05 9.12
CA VAL A 138 -4.84 4.34 8.55
C VAL A 138 -4.15 5.52 9.24
N ALA A 139 -3.96 5.48 10.56
CA ALA A 139 -3.18 6.49 11.27
C ALA A 139 -1.72 6.53 10.77
N GLY A 140 -1.15 5.38 10.44
CA GLY A 140 0.17 5.29 9.79
C GLY A 140 0.18 5.89 8.38
N TRP A 141 -0.91 5.79 7.61
CA TRP A 141 -1.05 6.50 6.33
C TRP A 141 -1.09 8.00 6.53
N MET A 142 -1.91 8.48 7.47
CA MET A 142 -2.04 9.89 7.80
C MET A 142 -0.72 10.48 8.31
N SER A 143 0.00 9.76 9.17
CA SER A 143 1.33 10.17 9.63
C SER A 143 2.28 10.38 8.46
N TRP A 144 2.35 9.41 7.54
CA TRP A 144 3.22 9.51 6.37
C TRP A 144 2.81 10.64 5.41
N LEU A 145 1.52 10.93 5.26
CA LEU A 145 1.05 12.03 4.41
C LEU A 145 1.40 13.42 4.98
N ASN A 146 1.58 13.54 6.29
CA ASN A 146 1.83 14.81 7.00
C ASN A 146 3.28 15.00 7.47
N ASP A 147 4.13 13.98 7.38
CA ASP A 147 5.59 14.09 7.56
C ASP A 147 6.25 15.01 6.52
#